data_AF-A0A517T7P6-F1
#
_entry.id   AF-A0A517T7P6-F1
#
_cell.length_a   1.000
_cell.length_b   1.000
_cell.length_c   1.000
_cell.angle_alpha   90.00
_cell.angle_beta   90.00
_cell.angle_gamma   90.00
#
_symmetry.space_group_name_H-M   'P 1'
#
loop_
_entity.id
_entity.type
_entity.pdbx_description
1 polymer ?
#
loop_
_entity_poly.entity_id
_entity_poly.type
_entity_poly.pdbx_seq_one_letter_code
_entity_poly.pdbx_strand_id
1 'polypeptide(L)'
;MSPFHLLDSSRANMLRIATCLGFLALACVLVVGCGSSELEYTELKRLDERLTKSDMGVLLVLFKSMSEEDLTKLPVVLAQKPSWAPERTLPVREMMDEELDRIQQDSSVERVSATLPDSRTVRHLLQHQKMTREQLAALYVSVGYAISKSKWTRRWTLENLVRRGEQEMRNLRSDSRPFNSLPADARHHILEKAAWVAVADRAERLLDVPDENVDFVEAYFEKLQQYYPAGYFQDPLATVMPRLEVYGVPFAETDPSRKDEDILWYQSHAIMGYDSPEKTAAETSDRF
;
A
#
# COMPACT_ATOMS: atom_id res chain seq x y z
N MET A 1 -92.35 24.89 -20.17
CA MET A 1 -91.49 24.07 -19.27
C MET A 1 -90.41 23.46 -20.15
N SER A 2 -89.17 23.97 -20.05
CA SER A 2 -88.09 23.69 -21.02
C SER A 2 -87.05 22.74 -20.40
N PRO A 3 -86.71 21.61 -21.06
CA PRO A 3 -85.86 20.56 -20.51
C PRO A 3 -84.40 20.71 -20.96
N PHE A 4 -83.77 21.87 -20.71
CA PHE A 4 -82.42 22.16 -21.23
C PHE A 4 -81.34 22.41 -20.16
N HIS A 5 -81.65 22.32 -18.86
CA HIS A 5 -80.71 22.72 -17.80
C HIS A 5 -79.92 21.59 -17.11
N LEU A 6 -80.11 20.32 -17.46
CA LEU A 6 -79.50 19.20 -16.70
C LEU A 6 -78.22 18.60 -17.31
N LEU A 7 -77.80 19.00 -18.51
CA LEU A 7 -76.64 18.40 -19.17
C LEU A 7 -75.31 19.15 -19.00
N ASP A 8 -75.31 20.34 -18.39
CA ASP A 8 -74.11 21.19 -18.32
C ASP A 8 -73.28 20.97 -17.05
N SER A 9 -73.88 20.52 -15.94
CA SER A 9 -73.14 20.31 -14.68
C SER A 9 -72.25 19.06 -14.70
N SER A 10 -72.61 18.04 -15.47
CA SER A 10 -71.86 16.78 -15.53
C SER A 10 -70.57 16.89 -16.35
N ARG A 11 -70.52 17.79 -17.34
CA ARG A 11 -69.31 18.03 -18.15
C ARG A 11 -68.28 18.87 -17.42
N ALA A 12 -68.72 19.85 -16.63
CA ALA A 12 -67.84 20.67 -15.79
C ALA A 12 -67.14 19.85 -14.69
N ASN A 13 -67.82 18.86 -14.10
CA ASN A 13 -67.23 17.99 -13.07
C ASN A 13 -66.26 16.95 -13.64
N MET A 14 -66.52 16.39 -14.83
CA MET A 14 -65.58 15.47 -15.48
C MET A 14 -64.28 16.18 -15.91
N LEU A 15 -64.37 17.42 -16.39
CA LEU A 15 -63.18 18.18 -16.79
C LEU A 15 -62.28 18.54 -15.59
N ARG A 16 -62.87 18.80 -14.41
CA ARG A 16 -62.14 19.06 -13.16
C ARG A 16 -61.45 17.81 -12.60
N ILE A 17 -62.10 16.64 -12.69
CA ILE A 17 -61.51 15.37 -12.23
C ILE A 17 -60.34 14.96 -13.14
N ALA A 18 -60.48 15.15 -14.46
CA ALA A 18 -59.41 14.83 -15.42
C ALA A 18 -58.17 15.74 -15.26
N THR A 19 -58.35 17.04 -14.99
CA THR A 19 -57.23 17.95 -14.75
C THR A 19 -56.53 17.72 -13.41
N CYS A 20 -57.25 17.33 -12.37
CA CYS A 20 -56.64 16.94 -11.09
C CYS A 20 -55.80 15.65 -11.19
N LEU A 21 -56.27 14.64 -11.94
CA LEU A 21 -55.52 13.39 -12.17
C LEU A 21 -54.25 13.61 -13.00
N GLY A 22 -54.30 14.50 -14.00
CA GLY A 22 -53.13 14.88 -14.80
C GLY A 22 -52.05 15.60 -13.97
N PHE A 23 -52.46 16.51 -13.08
CA PHE A 23 -51.52 17.23 -12.20
C PHE A 23 -50.88 16.31 -11.15
N LEU A 24 -51.64 15.33 -10.63
CA LEU A 24 -51.13 14.34 -9.67
C LEU A 24 -50.11 13.39 -10.32
N ALA A 25 -50.37 12.96 -11.57
CA ALA A 25 -49.45 12.11 -12.33
C ALA A 25 -48.17 12.85 -12.72
N LEU A 26 -48.25 14.13 -13.09
CA LEU A 26 -47.08 14.94 -13.42
C LEU A 26 -46.23 15.28 -12.18
N ALA A 27 -46.87 15.48 -11.01
CA ALA A 27 -46.16 15.68 -9.75
C ALA A 27 -45.42 14.42 -9.27
N CYS A 28 -45.94 13.22 -9.53
CA CYS A 28 -45.27 11.97 -9.15
C CYS A 28 -43.98 11.71 -9.94
N VAL A 29 -43.89 12.16 -11.20
CA VAL A 29 -42.68 11.99 -12.03
C VAL A 29 -41.52 12.88 -11.54
N LEU A 30 -41.81 14.01 -10.90
CA LEU A 30 -40.79 14.93 -10.38
C LEU A 30 -40.20 14.51 -9.01
N VAL A 31 -40.77 13.51 -8.33
CA VAL A 31 -40.31 13.07 -7.00
C VAL A 31 -39.45 11.80 -7.05
N VAL A 32 -39.35 11.11 -8.20
CA VAL A 32 -38.58 9.86 -8.33
C VAL A 32 -37.06 10.08 -8.51
N GLY A 33 -36.59 11.33 -8.59
CA GLY A 33 -35.19 11.65 -8.93
C GLY A 33 -34.25 12.04 -7.78
N CYS A 34 -34.71 12.10 -6.52
CA CYS A 34 -33.85 12.42 -5.39
C CYS A 34 -33.66 11.19 -4.49
N GLY A 35 -33.20 10.10 -5.11
CA GLY A 35 -32.51 9.05 -4.38
C GLY A 35 -31.22 9.65 -3.83
N SER A 36 -31.32 10.34 -2.70
CA SER A 36 -30.18 10.55 -1.83
C SER A 36 -29.70 9.16 -1.49
N SER A 37 -28.64 8.71 -2.16
CA SER A 37 -27.89 7.54 -1.74
C SER A 37 -27.42 7.86 -0.34
N GLU A 38 -28.18 7.40 0.65
CA GLU A 38 -27.81 7.47 2.04
C GLU A 38 -26.55 6.61 2.13
N LEU A 39 -25.40 7.27 2.15
CA LEU A 39 -24.10 6.63 2.33
C LEU A 39 -24.09 6.11 3.77
N GLU A 40 -24.62 4.91 3.97
CA GLU A 40 -24.30 4.10 5.13
C GLU A 40 -22.87 3.59 4.93
N TYR A 41 -21.89 4.44 5.23
CA TYR A 41 -20.56 3.96 5.58
C TYR A 41 -20.70 3.29 6.95
N THR A 42 -21.03 2.01 6.96
CA THR A 42 -21.03 1.19 8.19
C THR A 42 -19.77 0.34 8.31
N GLU A 43 -19.11 0.02 7.19
CA GLU A 43 -17.94 -0.85 7.16
C GLU A 43 -16.63 -0.10 6.88
N LEU A 44 -15.53 -0.61 7.44
CA LEU A 44 -14.18 -0.11 7.16
C LEU A 44 -13.74 -0.58 5.78
N LYS A 45 -13.28 0.34 4.94
CA LYS A 45 -12.81 0.03 3.60
C LYS A 45 -11.64 -0.97 3.64
N ARG A 46 -11.77 -2.11 2.96
CA ARG A 46 -10.67 -3.06 2.83
C ARG A 46 -9.79 -2.75 1.60
N LEU A 47 -8.61 -3.36 1.53
CA LEU A 47 -7.69 -3.21 0.38
C LEU A 47 -8.24 -3.87 -0.89
N ASP A 48 -8.92 -5.01 -0.73
CA ASP A 48 -9.53 -5.82 -1.80
C ASP A 48 -10.86 -5.27 -2.31
N GLU A 49 -11.41 -4.26 -1.64
CA GLU A 49 -12.66 -3.64 -2.05
C GLU A 49 -12.46 -2.60 -3.15
N ARG A 50 -13.37 -2.63 -4.13
CA ARG A 50 -13.36 -1.67 -5.23
C ARG A 50 -13.59 -0.23 -4.74
N LEU A 51 -12.74 0.70 -5.14
CA LEU A 51 -12.90 2.13 -4.91
C LEU A 51 -14.03 2.68 -5.79
N THR A 52 -14.88 3.52 -5.19
CA THR A 52 -15.99 4.15 -5.88
C THR A 52 -15.75 5.64 -6.10
N LYS A 53 -16.53 6.25 -7.02
CA LYS A 53 -16.54 7.71 -7.20
C LYS A 53 -16.94 8.47 -5.93
N SER A 54 -17.81 7.86 -5.11
CA SER A 54 -18.21 8.42 -3.82
C SER A 54 -17.02 8.45 -2.86
N ASP A 55 -16.30 7.33 -2.73
CA ASP A 55 -15.10 7.21 -1.89
C ASP A 55 -14.09 8.32 -2.21
N MET A 56 -13.76 8.46 -3.50
CA MET A 56 -12.82 9.49 -3.96
C MET A 56 -13.35 10.91 -3.75
N GLY A 57 -14.66 11.12 -3.96
CA GLY A 57 -15.31 12.41 -3.73
C GLY A 57 -15.20 12.86 -2.29
N VAL A 58 -15.54 11.98 -1.34
CA VAL A 58 -15.45 12.25 0.10
C VAL A 58 -14.00 12.54 0.51
N LEU A 59 -13.06 11.71 0.08
CA LEU A 59 -11.64 11.86 0.41
C LEU A 59 -11.07 13.20 -0.08
N LEU A 60 -11.33 13.57 -1.35
CA LEU A 60 -10.84 14.82 -1.92
C LEU A 60 -11.49 16.05 -1.27
N VAL A 61 -12.77 15.97 -0.88
CA VAL A 61 -13.43 17.05 -0.13
C VAL A 61 -12.79 17.24 1.23
N LEU A 62 -12.50 16.15 1.94
CA LEU A 62 -11.80 16.19 3.23
C LEU A 62 -10.42 16.83 3.09
N PHE A 63 -9.60 16.35 2.15
CA PHE A 63 -8.22 16.82 1.99
C PHE A 63 -8.13 18.26 1.49
N LYS A 64 -9.01 18.66 0.56
CA LYS A 64 -9.11 20.06 0.12
C LYS A 64 -9.45 21.02 1.26
N SER A 65 -10.14 20.53 2.28
CA SER A 65 -10.60 21.33 3.42
C SER A 65 -9.65 21.29 4.63
N MET A 66 -8.60 20.48 4.58
CA MET A 66 -7.53 20.44 5.58
C MET A 66 -6.59 21.65 5.42
N SER A 67 -5.95 22.06 6.51
CA SER A 67 -4.87 23.04 6.44
C SER A 67 -3.60 22.41 5.84
N GLU A 68 -2.69 23.23 5.32
CA GLU A 68 -1.39 22.74 4.84
C GLU A 68 -0.62 22.00 5.96
N GLU A 69 -0.70 22.50 7.20
CA GLU A 69 -0.10 21.86 8.37
C GLU A 69 -0.67 20.45 8.61
N ASP A 70 -2.00 20.28 8.49
CA ASP A 70 -2.65 18.98 8.64
C ASP A 70 -2.21 18.01 7.54
N LEU A 71 -2.11 18.48 6.29
CA LEU A 71 -1.66 17.66 5.16
C LEU A 71 -0.22 17.16 5.35
N THR A 72 0.69 17.97 5.89
CA THR A 72 2.08 17.54 6.15
C THR A 72 2.22 16.46 7.22
N LYS A 73 1.19 16.25 8.05
CA LYS A 73 1.15 15.22 9.09
C LYS A 73 0.61 13.88 8.59
N LEU A 74 0.13 13.79 7.34
CA LEU A 74 -0.38 12.55 6.79
C LEU A 74 0.75 11.50 6.68
N PRO A 75 0.56 10.28 7.22
CA PRO A 75 1.62 9.27 7.27
C PRO A 75 1.74 8.47 5.96
N VAL A 76 2.94 8.02 5.62
CA VAL A 76 3.11 6.94 4.63
C VAL A 76 2.94 5.61 5.34
N VAL A 77 1.90 4.86 4.98
CA VAL A 77 1.53 3.58 5.61
C VAL A 77 2.13 2.42 4.80
N LEU A 78 3.46 2.41 4.67
CA LEU A 78 4.22 1.34 4.01
C LEU A 78 5.27 0.81 4.99
N ALA A 79 5.33 -0.51 5.20
CA ALA A 79 6.26 -1.13 6.17
C ALA A 79 7.70 -0.69 5.96
N GLN A 80 8.37 -0.15 6.97
CA GLN A 80 9.72 0.39 6.81
C GLN A 80 10.81 -0.68 6.90
N LYS A 81 12.00 -0.41 6.36
CA LYS A 81 13.15 -1.30 6.53
C LYS A 81 13.51 -1.39 8.02
N PRO A 82 13.75 -2.60 8.58
CA PRO A 82 14.15 -2.75 9.97
C PRO A 82 15.46 -2.01 10.26
N SER A 83 15.54 -1.39 11.44
CA SER A 83 16.68 -0.58 11.89
C SER A 83 17.10 -0.97 13.32
N TRP A 84 17.54 -2.22 13.50
CA TRP A 84 17.94 -2.71 14.82
C TRP A 84 19.28 -2.12 15.27
N ALA A 85 19.29 -1.58 16.49
CA ALA A 85 20.51 -1.04 17.08
C ALA A 85 21.56 -2.15 17.35
N PRO A 86 22.85 -1.92 17.10
CA PRO A 86 23.91 -2.94 17.27
C PRO A 86 24.01 -3.52 18.68
N GLU A 87 23.62 -2.75 19.69
CA GLU A 87 23.66 -3.11 21.12
C GLU A 87 22.50 -4.00 21.58
N ARG A 88 21.52 -4.29 20.72
CA ARG A 88 20.33 -5.09 21.07
C ARG A 88 20.73 -6.50 21.52
N THR A 89 20.31 -6.86 22.72
CA THR A 89 20.68 -8.11 23.39
C THR A 89 19.72 -9.26 23.08
N LEU A 90 18.57 -8.98 22.48
CA LEU A 90 17.60 -10.02 22.16
C LEU A 90 18.15 -10.99 21.11
N PRO A 91 17.75 -12.27 21.17
CA PRO A 91 17.94 -13.21 20.09
C PRO A 91 17.37 -12.70 18.76
N VAL A 92 18.02 -13.04 17.64
CA VAL A 92 17.58 -12.63 16.29
C VAL A 92 16.13 -13.03 16.02
N ARG A 93 15.70 -14.23 16.43
CA ARG A 93 14.28 -14.65 16.31
C ARG A 93 13.30 -13.73 17.04
N GLU A 94 13.67 -13.20 18.20
CA GLU A 94 12.79 -12.34 19.02
C GLU A 94 12.76 -10.93 18.45
N MET A 95 13.90 -10.43 17.95
CA MET A 95 13.97 -9.21 17.16
C MET A 95 13.08 -9.27 15.90
N MET A 96 13.04 -10.44 15.27
CA MET A 96 12.21 -10.72 14.10
C MET A 96 10.72 -10.71 14.45
N ASP A 97 10.32 -11.35 15.55
CA ASP A 97 8.92 -11.33 15.99
C ASP A 97 8.46 -9.91 16.40
N GLU A 98 9.28 -9.14 17.11
CA GLU A 98 8.99 -7.72 17.40
C GLU A 98 8.82 -6.89 16.12
N GLU A 99 9.60 -7.18 15.08
CA GLU A 99 9.52 -6.47 13.81
C GLU A 99 8.20 -6.77 13.08
N LEU A 100 7.71 -8.02 13.12
CA LEU A 100 6.41 -8.38 12.56
C LEU A 100 5.26 -7.70 13.30
N ASP A 101 5.30 -7.72 14.63
CA ASP A 101 4.30 -7.05 15.46
C ASP A 101 4.27 -5.54 15.16
N ARG A 102 5.45 -4.92 15.01
CA ARG A 102 5.57 -3.51 14.65
C ARG A 102 4.96 -3.22 13.28
N ILE A 103 5.27 -4.02 12.26
CA ILE A 103 4.73 -3.83 10.90
C ILE A 103 3.20 -3.97 10.89
N GLN A 104 2.65 -4.95 11.61
CA GLN A 104 1.20 -5.13 11.74
C GLN A 104 0.56 -3.94 12.45
N GLN A 105 1.16 -3.43 13.53
CA GLN A 105 0.66 -2.27 14.26
C GLN A 105 0.74 -0.99 13.43
N ASP A 106 1.87 -0.70 12.79
CA ASP A 106 2.11 0.53 12.02
C ASP A 106 1.13 0.67 10.83
N SER A 107 0.61 -0.45 10.34
CA SER A 107 -0.32 -0.52 9.23
C SER A 107 -1.78 -0.76 9.63
N SER A 108 -2.06 -0.94 10.93
CA SER A 108 -3.42 -1.13 11.46
C SER A 108 -4.25 0.15 11.30
N VAL A 109 -5.55 -0.02 11.02
CA VAL A 109 -6.48 1.11 10.84
C VAL A 109 -6.54 1.97 12.10
N GLU A 110 -6.48 1.35 13.28
CA GLU A 110 -6.49 2.01 14.58
C GLU A 110 -5.25 2.89 14.77
N ARG A 111 -4.06 2.40 14.40
CA ARG A 111 -2.83 3.18 14.48
C ARG A 111 -2.84 4.33 13.49
N VAL A 112 -3.23 4.07 12.25
CA VAL A 112 -3.33 5.10 11.22
C VAL A 112 -4.34 6.16 11.63
N SER A 113 -5.53 5.78 12.09
CA SER A 113 -6.56 6.71 12.55
C SER A 113 -6.09 7.58 13.71
N ALA A 114 -5.27 7.06 14.62
CA ALA A 114 -4.66 7.83 15.70
C ALA A 114 -3.60 8.83 15.22
N THR A 115 -2.91 8.54 14.11
CA THR A 115 -1.88 9.43 13.54
C THR A 115 -2.43 10.50 12.60
N LEU A 116 -3.63 10.32 12.06
CA LEU A 116 -4.27 11.34 11.22
C LEU A 116 -4.48 12.67 12.00
N PRO A 117 -4.52 13.82 11.31
CA PRO A 117 -4.78 15.10 11.97
C PRO A 117 -6.08 15.11 12.80
N ASP A 118 -6.07 15.71 13.99
CA ASP A 118 -7.24 15.87 14.87
C ASP A 118 -7.68 17.33 15.08
N SER A 119 -7.54 18.13 14.02
CA SER A 119 -8.00 19.51 14.06
C SER A 119 -9.53 19.58 14.17
N ARG A 120 -10.03 20.69 14.75
CA ARG A 120 -11.48 20.94 14.86
C ARG A 120 -12.17 20.88 13.50
N THR A 121 -11.48 21.34 12.45
CA THR A 121 -11.94 21.30 11.06
C THR A 121 -12.15 19.87 10.59
N VAL A 122 -11.15 19.00 10.75
CA VAL A 122 -11.24 17.58 10.36
C VAL A 122 -12.39 16.88 11.09
N ARG A 123 -12.52 17.08 12.41
CA ARG A 123 -13.64 16.51 13.18
C ARG A 123 -15.00 16.97 12.69
N HIS A 124 -15.15 18.26 12.39
CA HIS A 124 -16.42 18.79 11.88
C HIS A 124 -16.76 18.23 10.49
N LEU A 125 -15.77 18.09 9.61
CA LEU A 125 -15.97 17.53 8.28
C LEU A 125 -16.35 16.05 8.34
N LEU A 126 -15.67 15.26 9.17
CA LEU A 126 -16.00 13.85 9.41
C LEU A 126 -17.44 13.68 9.90
N GLN A 127 -17.87 14.52 10.86
CA GLN A 127 -19.27 14.54 11.33
C GLN A 127 -20.23 14.86 10.18
N HIS A 128 -19.90 15.83 9.33
CA HIS A 128 -20.75 16.25 8.22
C HIS A 128 -20.86 15.18 7.12
N GLN A 129 -19.83 14.36 6.96
CA GLN A 129 -19.78 13.21 6.06
C GLN A 129 -20.32 11.90 6.70
N LYS A 130 -20.80 11.96 7.96
CA LYS A 130 -21.21 10.79 8.75
C LYS A 130 -20.14 9.69 8.79
N MET A 131 -18.86 10.07 8.88
CA MET A 131 -17.71 9.17 8.78
C MET A 131 -16.88 9.17 10.06
N THR A 132 -16.38 8.01 10.49
CA THR A 132 -15.44 7.90 11.62
C THR A 132 -13.99 8.14 11.18
N ARG A 133 -13.07 8.34 12.13
CA ARG A 133 -11.64 8.50 11.82
C ARG A 133 -11.05 7.20 11.26
N GLU A 134 -11.52 6.06 11.75
CA GLU A 134 -11.13 4.72 11.29
C GLU A 134 -11.57 4.50 9.86
N GLN A 135 -12.78 4.94 9.49
CA GLN A 135 -13.25 4.87 8.10
C GLN A 135 -12.42 5.74 7.16
N LEU A 136 -12.06 6.96 7.59
CA LEU A 136 -11.14 7.81 6.85
C LEU A 136 -9.75 7.14 6.73
N ALA A 137 -9.23 6.55 7.80
CA ALA A 137 -7.94 5.86 7.80
C ALA A 137 -7.94 4.65 6.86
N ALA A 138 -9.00 3.83 6.90
CA ALA A 138 -9.18 2.69 6.01
C ALA A 138 -9.22 3.13 4.54
N LEU A 139 -10.02 4.16 4.22
CA LEU A 139 -10.09 4.72 2.87
C LEU A 139 -8.76 5.34 2.42
N TYR A 140 -8.07 6.05 3.31
CA TYR A 140 -6.75 6.62 3.06
C TYR A 140 -5.72 5.53 2.72
N VAL A 141 -5.72 4.44 3.47
CA VAL A 141 -4.83 3.30 3.25
C VAL A 141 -5.14 2.62 1.92
N SER A 142 -6.41 2.32 1.61
CA SER A 142 -6.79 1.68 0.34
C SER A 142 -6.39 2.51 -0.88
N VAL A 143 -6.60 3.83 -0.85
CA VAL A 143 -6.17 4.72 -1.93
C VAL A 143 -4.64 4.83 -1.99
N GLY A 144 -3.96 4.94 -0.85
CA GLY A 144 -2.49 4.98 -0.78
C GLY A 144 -1.84 3.74 -1.41
N TYR A 145 -2.31 2.54 -1.05
CA TYR A 145 -1.81 1.29 -1.64
C TYR A 145 -2.12 1.17 -3.13
N ALA A 146 -3.29 1.64 -3.59
CA ALA A 146 -3.59 1.70 -5.02
C ALA A 146 -2.65 2.64 -5.78
N ILE A 147 -2.34 3.82 -5.22
CA ILE A 147 -1.32 4.73 -5.79
C ILE A 147 0.04 4.02 -5.85
N SER A 148 0.46 3.39 -4.75
CA SER A 148 1.74 2.68 -4.72
C SER A 148 1.82 1.52 -5.71
N LYS A 149 0.74 0.75 -5.89
CA LYS A 149 0.67 -0.31 -6.89
C LYS A 149 0.82 0.22 -8.32
N SER A 150 0.28 1.40 -8.63
CA SER A 150 0.50 2.05 -9.94
C SER A 150 1.97 2.36 -10.23
N LYS A 151 2.82 2.44 -9.19
CA LYS A 151 4.25 2.72 -9.29
C LYS A 151 5.13 1.48 -9.16
N TRP A 152 4.53 0.30 -8.99
CA TRP A 152 5.26 -0.94 -8.88
C TRP A 152 5.92 -1.34 -10.21
N THR A 153 7.24 -1.49 -10.19
CA THR A 153 8.00 -1.96 -11.34
C THR A 153 7.91 -3.49 -11.42
N ARG A 154 7.23 -4.04 -12.44
CA ARG A 154 6.99 -5.49 -12.64
C ARG A 154 8.24 -6.34 -12.93
N ARG A 155 9.43 -5.95 -12.45
CA ARG A 155 10.69 -6.69 -12.60
C ARG A 155 10.64 -8.05 -11.88
N TRP A 156 9.93 -8.11 -10.76
CA TRP A 156 9.61 -9.36 -10.06
C TRP A 156 8.10 -9.49 -9.89
N THR A 157 7.62 -10.72 -9.78
CA THR A 157 6.22 -10.96 -9.40
C THR A 157 6.07 -10.82 -7.89
N LEU A 158 4.97 -10.22 -7.43
CA LEU A 158 4.74 -9.95 -6.01
C LEU A 158 4.70 -11.27 -5.21
N GLU A 159 4.15 -12.33 -5.78
CA GLU A 159 4.07 -13.66 -5.17
C GLU A 159 5.45 -14.27 -4.94
N ASN A 160 6.41 -14.02 -5.86
CA ASN A 160 7.78 -14.48 -5.67
C ASN A 160 8.47 -13.73 -4.54
N LEU A 161 8.17 -12.45 -4.35
CA LEU A 161 8.70 -11.64 -3.27
C LEU A 161 8.14 -12.08 -1.92
N VAL A 162 6.83 -12.34 -1.84
CA VAL A 162 6.19 -12.91 -0.64
C VAL A 162 6.84 -14.24 -0.27
N ARG A 163 6.90 -15.20 -1.21
CA ARG A 163 7.50 -16.52 -0.99
C ARG A 163 8.96 -16.44 -0.56
N ARG A 164 9.74 -15.53 -1.16
CA ARG A 164 11.14 -15.30 -0.80
C ARG A 164 11.25 -14.75 0.62
N GLY A 165 10.44 -13.75 0.96
CA GLY A 165 10.44 -13.17 2.30
C GLY A 165 10.02 -14.15 3.38
N GLU A 166 9.03 -15.00 3.13
CA GLU A 166 8.68 -16.10 4.03
C GLU A 166 9.85 -17.05 4.28
N GLN A 167 10.63 -17.37 3.24
CA GLN A 167 11.80 -18.22 3.40
C GLN A 167 12.86 -17.56 4.29
N GLU A 168 13.14 -16.27 4.09
CA GLU A 168 14.11 -15.56 4.93
C GLU A 168 13.61 -15.38 6.38
N MET A 169 12.31 -15.14 6.58
CA MET A 169 11.69 -15.11 7.91
C MET A 169 11.85 -16.45 8.63
N ARG A 170 11.63 -17.59 7.95
CA ARG A 170 11.87 -18.92 8.52
C ARG A 170 13.32 -19.12 8.93
N ASN A 171 14.26 -18.67 8.09
CA ASN A 171 15.69 -18.75 8.40
C ASN A 171 16.03 -17.92 9.65
N LEU A 172 15.57 -16.67 9.74
CA LEU A 172 15.83 -15.78 10.87
C LEU A 172 15.20 -16.27 12.18
N ARG A 173 14.00 -16.85 12.12
CA ARG A 173 13.33 -17.43 13.30
C ARG A 173 14.06 -18.64 13.89
N SER A 174 14.92 -19.30 13.13
CA SER A 174 15.77 -20.38 13.63
C SER A 174 17.02 -19.89 14.35
N ASP A 175 17.36 -18.60 14.25
CA ASP A 175 18.57 -18.04 14.87
C ASP A 175 18.30 -17.57 16.31
N SER A 176 18.78 -18.37 17.27
CA SER A 176 18.67 -18.10 18.70
C SER A 176 19.83 -17.30 19.28
N ARG A 177 20.80 -16.87 18.45
CA ARG A 177 21.97 -16.13 18.94
C ARG A 177 21.57 -14.68 19.28
N PRO A 178 22.08 -14.10 20.39
CA PRO A 178 21.88 -12.68 20.70
C PRO A 178 22.44 -11.79 19.58
N PHE A 179 21.68 -10.79 19.13
CA PHE A 179 22.08 -9.95 17.99
C PHE A 179 23.41 -9.21 18.22
N ASN A 180 23.61 -8.64 19.42
CA ASN A 180 24.85 -7.95 19.78
C ASN A 180 26.10 -8.85 19.83
N SER A 181 25.93 -10.16 20.03
CA SER A 181 27.04 -11.12 20.11
C SER A 181 27.67 -11.42 18.74
N LEU A 182 26.96 -11.08 17.66
CA LEU A 182 27.38 -11.35 16.30
C LEU A 182 28.43 -10.33 15.83
N PRO A 183 29.40 -10.73 14.99
CA PRO A 183 30.30 -9.81 14.30
C PRO A 183 29.53 -8.76 13.48
N ALA A 184 30.16 -7.60 13.22
CA ALA A 184 29.53 -6.50 12.48
C ALA A 184 28.97 -6.94 11.11
N ASP A 185 29.74 -7.72 10.35
CA ASP A 185 29.32 -8.22 9.03
C ASP A 185 28.12 -9.17 9.14
N ALA A 186 28.10 -10.03 10.18
CA ALA A 186 26.99 -10.93 10.43
C ALA A 186 25.72 -10.17 10.83
N ARG A 187 25.84 -9.11 11.64
CA ARG A 187 24.71 -8.22 11.96
C ARG A 187 24.18 -7.51 10.73
N HIS A 188 25.07 -7.00 9.87
CA HIS A 188 24.69 -6.37 8.61
C HIS A 188 23.92 -7.34 7.71
N HIS A 189 24.43 -8.57 7.55
CA HIS A 189 23.76 -9.61 6.76
C HIS A 189 22.39 -9.97 7.32
N ILE A 190 22.27 -10.09 8.64
CA ILE A 190 20.98 -10.35 9.30
C ILE A 190 20.00 -9.19 9.06
N LEU A 191 20.45 -7.93 9.11
CA LEU A 191 19.60 -6.78 8.80
C LEU A 191 19.15 -6.75 7.34
N GLU A 192 20.02 -7.10 6.39
CA GLU A 192 19.64 -7.24 4.98
C GLU A 192 18.60 -8.35 4.81
N LYS A 193 18.73 -9.48 5.51
CA LYS A 193 17.72 -10.54 5.53
C LYS A 193 16.42 -10.08 6.19
N ALA A 194 16.48 -9.36 7.30
CA ALA A 194 15.31 -8.86 8.01
C ALA A 194 14.53 -7.85 7.15
N ALA A 195 15.18 -7.13 6.23
CA ALA A 195 14.50 -6.24 5.30
C ALA A 195 13.48 -6.96 4.41
N TRP A 196 13.66 -8.26 4.16
CA TRP A 196 12.67 -9.07 3.43
C TRP A 196 11.30 -9.14 4.10
N VAL A 197 11.20 -8.86 5.40
CA VAL A 197 9.93 -8.81 6.13
C VAL A 197 9.07 -7.67 5.62
N ALA A 198 9.66 -6.47 5.53
CA ALA A 198 9.00 -5.30 4.99
C ALA A 198 8.70 -5.45 3.50
N VAL A 199 9.58 -6.13 2.74
CA VAL A 199 9.33 -6.46 1.33
C VAL A 199 8.11 -7.39 1.20
N ALA A 200 8.02 -8.45 2.01
CA ALA A 200 6.92 -9.40 1.98
C ALA A 200 5.59 -8.73 2.36
N ASP A 201 5.53 -7.97 3.46
CA ASP A 201 4.31 -7.26 3.86
C ASP A 201 3.84 -6.27 2.77
N ARG A 202 4.76 -5.45 2.23
CA ARG A 202 4.39 -4.54 1.13
C ARG A 202 3.89 -5.32 -0.09
N ALA A 203 4.55 -6.41 -0.46
CA ALA A 203 4.15 -7.21 -1.62
C ALA A 203 2.78 -7.89 -1.42
N GLU A 204 2.51 -8.42 -0.23
CA GLU A 204 1.22 -9.02 0.14
C GLU A 204 0.09 -7.99 0.04
N ARG A 205 0.26 -6.80 0.62
CA ARG A 205 -0.75 -5.73 0.54
C ARG A 205 -0.97 -5.23 -0.88
N LEU A 206 0.08 -5.18 -1.70
CA LEU A 206 -0.04 -4.83 -3.12
C LEU A 206 -0.77 -5.93 -3.92
N LEU A 207 -0.69 -7.19 -3.51
CA LEU A 207 -1.48 -8.27 -4.11
C LEU A 207 -2.97 -8.11 -3.78
N ASP A 208 -3.29 -7.69 -2.56
CA ASP A 208 -4.68 -7.49 -2.13
C ASP A 208 -5.39 -6.36 -2.89
N VAL A 209 -4.64 -5.39 -3.43
CA VAL A 209 -5.25 -4.27 -4.19
C VAL A 209 -5.71 -4.76 -5.57
N PRO A 210 -7.00 -4.63 -5.95
CA PRO A 210 -7.48 -4.95 -7.29
C PRO A 210 -6.89 -4.02 -8.36
N ASP A 211 -6.66 -4.54 -9.56
CA ASP A 211 -6.12 -3.74 -10.67
C ASP A 211 -7.11 -2.62 -11.08
N GLU A 212 -8.42 -2.83 -10.92
CA GLU A 212 -9.42 -1.79 -11.15
C GLU A 212 -9.26 -0.59 -10.22
N ASN A 213 -8.72 -0.79 -9.02
CA ASN A 213 -8.42 0.31 -8.11
C ASN A 213 -7.22 1.12 -8.59
N VAL A 214 -6.24 0.46 -9.22
CA VAL A 214 -5.07 1.12 -9.83
C VAL A 214 -5.54 2.02 -10.97
N ASP A 215 -6.28 1.46 -11.92
CA ASP A 215 -6.85 2.21 -13.05
C ASP A 215 -7.71 3.39 -12.57
N PHE A 216 -8.48 3.16 -11.49
CA PHE A 216 -9.33 4.18 -10.91
C PHE A 216 -8.52 5.34 -10.30
N VAL A 217 -7.47 5.07 -9.51
CA VAL A 217 -6.68 6.16 -8.90
C VAL A 217 -5.82 6.91 -9.91
N GLU A 218 -5.39 6.27 -10.99
CA GLU A 218 -4.66 6.93 -12.08
C GLU A 218 -5.47 8.08 -12.69
N ALA A 219 -6.79 7.92 -12.81
CA ALA A 219 -7.68 8.99 -13.28
C ALA A 219 -7.73 10.23 -12.35
N TYR A 220 -7.28 10.09 -11.10
CA TYR A 220 -7.24 11.17 -10.09
C TYR A 220 -5.81 11.57 -9.71
N PHE A 221 -4.79 11.07 -10.42
CA PHE A 221 -3.39 11.15 -10.02
C PHE A 221 -2.92 12.57 -9.69
N GLU A 222 -3.17 13.54 -10.58
CA GLU A 222 -2.78 14.94 -10.40
C GLU A 222 -3.40 15.60 -9.15
N LYS A 223 -4.62 15.19 -8.78
CA LYS A 223 -5.30 15.69 -7.58
C LYS A 223 -4.73 15.03 -6.33
N LEU A 224 -4.52 13.71 -6.38
CA LEU A 224 -3.98 12.94 -5.26
C LEU A 224 -2.57 13.40 -4.89
N GLN A 225 -1.74 13.76 -5.88
CA GLN A 225 -0.37 14.23 -5.67
C GLN A 225 -0.27 15.53 -4.85
N GLN A 226 -1.35 16.32 -4.81
CA GLN A 226 -1.39 17.56 -4.00
C GLN A 226 -1.60 17.28 -2.51
N TYR A 227 -2.12 16.11 -2.15
CA TYR A 227 -2.56 15.81 -0.79
C TYR A 227 -1.82 14.62 -0.16
N TYR A 228 -1.48 13.60 -0.96
CA TYR A 228 -0.77 12.42 -0.45
C TYR A 228 0.73 12.68 -0.30
N PRO A 229 1.37 12.09 0.72
CA PRO A 229 2.83 12.12 0.83
C PRO A 229 3.53 11.56 -0.40
N ALA A 230 4.65 12.16 -0.78
CA ALA A 230 5.44 11.78 -1.95
C ALA A 230 5.87 10.30 -1.96
N GLY A 231 5.97 9.67 -0.79
CA GLY A 231 6.35 8.26 -0.64
C GLY A 231 5.43 7.28 -1.34
N TYR A 232 4.13 7.59 -1.51
CA TYR A 232 3.21 6.73 -2.25
C TYR A 232 3.43 6.74 -3.76
N PHE A 233 4.07 7.80 -4.29
CA PHE A 233 4.27 8.04 -5.71
C PHE A 233 5.63 7.55 -6.23
N GLN A 234 6.35 6.79 -5.42
CA GLN A 234 7.63 6.16 -5.77
C GLN A 234 7.45 4.64 -5.87
N ASP A 235 8.45 3.93 -6.39
CA ASP A 235 8.45 2.48 -6.37
C ASP A 235 8.30 1.99 -4.91
N PRO A 236 7.24 1.24 -4.58
CA PRO A 236 6.92 0.90 -3.22
C PRO A 236 7.91 -0.07 -2.59
N LEU A 237 8.81 -0.71 -3.33
CA LEU A 237 9.81 -1.60 -2.75
C LEU A 237 11.23 -1.01 -2.76
N ALA A 238 11.48 0.06 -3.50
CA ALA A 238 12.83 0.63 -3.67
C ALA A 238 13.55 0.98 -2.34
N THR A 239 12.80 1.33 -1.29
CA THR A 239 13.34 1.69 0.03
C THR A 239 13.59 0.48 0.95
N VAL A 240 13.00 -0.67 0.66
CA VAL A 240 13.07 -1.88 1.50
C VAL A 240 13.81 -3.04 0.84
N MET A 241 13.94 -3.04 -0.49
CA MET A 241 14.67 -4.08 -1.21
C MET A 241 16.14 -4.16 -0.73
N PRO A 242 16.62 -5.37 -0.35
CA PRO A 242 18.03 -5.59 -0.05
C PRO A 242 18.91 -5.26 -1.24
N ARG A 243 19.78 -4.25 -1.09
CA ARG A 243 20.49 -3.67 -2.24
C ARG A 243 21.46 -4.67 -2.87
N LEU A 244 22.17 -5.42 -2.02
CA LEU A 244 23.18 -6.38 -2.45
C LEU A 244 22.57 -7.54 -3.24
N GLU A 245 21.43 -8.06 -2.82
CA GLU A 245 20.77 -9.18 -3.52
C GLU A 245 20.16 -8.74 -4.86
N VAL A 246 19.69 -7.48 -4.94
CA VAL A 246 18.94 -6.97 -6.08
C VAL A 246 19.81 -6.35 -7.17
N TYR A 247 20.76 -5.51 -6.74
CA TYR A 247 21.57 -4.69 -7.63
C TYR A 247 23.02 -5.19 -7.69
N GLY A 248 23.38 -6.19 -6.86
CA GLY A 248 24.76 -6.62 -6.68
C GLY A 248 25.58 -5.63 -5.86
N VAL A 249 26.88 -5.87 -5.78
CA VAL A 249 27.82 -4.86 -5.29
C VAL A 249 27.98 -3.84 -6.42
N PRO A 250 27.59 -2.56 -6.24
CA PRO A 250 27.96 -1.56 -7.22
C PRO A 250 29.49 -1.49 -7.22
N PHE A 251 30.10 -1.84 -8.35
CA PHE A 251 31.51 -1.53 -8.59
C PHE A 251 31.60 -0.01 -8.69
N ALA A 252 31.79 0.65 -7.54
CA ALA A 252 32.17 2.04 -7.54
C ALA A 252 33.64 2.07 -7.99
N GLU A 253 33.88 2.39 -9.26
CA GLU A 253 35.21 2.75 -9.72
C GLU A 253 35.64 3.98 -8.90
N THR A 254 36.62 3.78 -8.02
CA THR A 254 37.11 4.82 -7.12
C THR A 254 37.86 5.93 -7.85
N ASP A 255 38.23 5.68 -9.11
CA ASP A 255 38.92 6.63 -9.97
C ASP A 255 38.04 7.05 -11.16
N PRO A 256 37.40 8.24 -11.12
CA PRO A 256 36.53 8.70 -12.21
C PRO A 256 37.27 8.95 -13.53
N SER A 257 38.60 8.89 -13.56
CA SER A 257 39.40 9.02 -14.78
C SER A 257 39.69 7.67 -15.44
N ARG A 258 39.47 6.56 -14.73
CA ARG A 258 39.72 5.21 -15.23
C ARG A 258 38.57 4.81 -16.14
N LYS A 259 38.88 4.61 -17.42
CA LYS A 259 37.91 4.10 -18.39
C LYS A 259 37.94 2.58 -18.37
N ASP A 260 36.84 1.93 -18.75
CA ASP A 260 36.79 0.47 -18.92
C ASP A 260 37.91 -0.05 -19.86
N GLU A 261 38.35 0.81 -20.79
CA GLU A 261 39.46 0.59 -21.73
C GLU A 261 40.83 0.44 -21.03
N ASP A 262 40.99 1.01 -19.83
CA ASP A 262 42.21 0.97 -19.03
C ASP A 262 42.28 -0.27 -18.11
N ILE A 263 41.23 -1.10 -18.10
CA ILE A 263 41.20 -2.37 -17.38
C ILE A 263 41.98 -3.41 -18.21
N LEU A 264 43.30 -3.38 -18.06
CA LEU A 264 44.19 -4.33 -18.71
C LEU A 264 44.11 -5.70 -18.01
N TRP A 265 43.44 -6.65 -18.66
CA TRP A 265 43.34 -8.02 -18.18
C TRP A 265 44.65 -8.76 -18.50
N TYR A 266 45.49 -8.96 -17.48
CA TYR A 266 46.69 -9.77 -17.59
C TYR A 266 46.42 -11.15 -17.01
N GLN A 267 46.52 -12.20 -17.83
CA GLN A 267 46.37 -13.58 -17.38
C GLN A 267 47.36 -13.94 -16.24
N SER A 268 48.51 -13.26 -16.17
CA SER A 268 49.50 -13.40 -15.09
C SER A 268 49.02 -12.87 -13.73
N HIS A 269 48.00 -12.00 -13.71
CA HIS A 269 47.39 -11.47 -12.48
C HIS A 269 46.06 -12.15 -12.15
N ALA A 270 45.60 -13.07 -13.01
CA ALA A 270 44.43 -13.87 -12.72
C ALA A 270 44.79 -14.91 -11.64
N ILE A 271 44.08 -14.87 -10.52
CA ILE A 271 44.12 -15.96 -9.54
C ILE A 271 43.34 -17.12 -10.16
N MET A 272 44.04 -18.02 -10.84
CA MET A 272 43.43 -19.24 -11.37
C MET A 272 43.23 -20.22 -10.21
N GLY A 273 41.97 -20.43 -9.83
CA GLY A 273 41.60 -21.53 -8.94
C GLY A 273 41.86 -22.85 -9.65
N TYR A 274 42.77 -23.66 -9.11
CA TYR A 274 42.93 -25.04 -9.54
C TYR A 274 42.04 -25.89 -8.65
N ASP A 275 40.91 -26.36 -9.18
CA ASP A 275 40.27 -27.56 -8.64
C ASP A 275 41.26 -28.71 -8.86
N SER A 276 42.12 -28.97 -7.87
CA SER A 276 42.83 -30.24 -7.84
C SER A 276 41.75 -31.29 -7.58
N PRO A 277 41.49 -32.22 -8.51
CA PRO A 277 40.70 -33.39 -8.16
C PRO A 277 41.43 -34.05 -7.00
N GLU A 278 40.75 -34.13 -5.87
CA GLU A 278 41.15 -34.91 -4.71
C GLU A 278 41.86 -36.19 -5.17
N LYS A 279 43.14 -36.35 -4.82
CA LYS A 279 43.78 -37.67 -4.79
C LYS A 279 43.14 -38.47 -3.66
N THR A 280 41.91 -38.90 -3.87
CA THR A 280 41.25 -39.89 -3.04
C THR A 280 41.65 -41.26 -3.57
N ALA A 281 42.43 -41.97 -2.74
CA ALA A 281 42.68 -43.41 -2.74
C ALA A 281 43.48 -44.01 -3.92
N ALA A 282 44.77 -44.29 -3.68
CA ALA A 282 45.37 -45.63 -3.83
C ALA A 282 46.88 -45.59 -3.55
N GLU A 283 47.28 -45.66 -2.28
CA GLU A 283 48.59 -46.20 -1.90
C GLU A 283 48.47 -46.77 -0.48
N THR A 284 47.58 -47.77 -0.38
CA THR A 284 47.62 -48.81 0.66
C THR A 284 47.85 -50.12 -0.09
N SER A 285 49.07 -50.33 -0.61
CA SER A 285 49.54 -51.66 -1.01
C SER A 285 51.03 -51.59 -1.29
N ASP A 286 51.74 -52.57 -0.73
CA ASP A 286 53.14 -52.92 -0.92
C ASP A 286 54.18 -51.96 -0.31
N ARG A 287 55.16 -52.38 0.49
CA ARG A 287 55.65 -53.69 0.96
C ARG A 287 56.76 -53.36 1.98
N PHE A 288 56.81 -54.15 3.06
CA PHE A 288 57.96 -54.46 3.93
C PHE A 288 58.98 -53.37 4.29
#